data_AF-A0A7W8RYT7-F1
#
_entry.id   AF-A0A7W8RYT7-F1
#
_cell.length_a   1.000
_cell.length_b   1.000
_cell.length_c   1.000
_cell.angle_alpha   90.00
_cell.angle_beta   90.00
_cell.angle_gamma   90.00
#
_symmetry.space_group_name_H-M   'P 1'
#
loop_
_entity.id
_entity.type
_entity.pdbx_description
1 polymer ?
#
loop_
_entity_poly.entity_id
_entity_poly.type
_entity_poly.pdbx_seq_one_letter_code
_entity_poly.pdbx_strand_id
1 'polypeptide(L)'
;MRIYTKVALLIGFSMTILFSAKSDADESKINFQSGSSLVFSLPLSKSEEKIFGSGWKEAVFSDLSGKQVALFHMGNFSSAGGLIFDKDYSPAISPSGKYAVFSVLRTGIVDPGPSGNAEVSSRQYCPVLDTTSGCIVSMQTGEICGGDWAGNTDEWTITGNKYDSTSAMLKYEFNHVNNLWRQYMQSVAITPSSTIKDFVEDNLGIANMMTCEPPSVENRGAYLLMAGQLRKEGDFADANFVEKRLGSDSGNKSTYVAISVDRSRLYENPDPASKTKMYLIKGDLVQVIGGRGADWVQIEYKQSNGKMLTKWIACFDIALCKK
;
A
#
# COMPACT_ATOMS: atom_id res chain seq x y z
N MET A 1 -38.67 -69.08 43.31
CA MET A 1 -38.31 -67.77 43.90
C MET A 1 -37.13 -67.21 43.10
N ARG A 2 -37.31 -66.04 42.48
CA ARG A 2 -36.34 -65.37 41.60
C ARG A 2 -35.04 -65.05 42.34
N ILE A 3 -33.87 -65.28 41.73
CA ILE A 3 -32.72 -64.38 41.89
C ILE A 3 -32.02 -64.29 40.51
N TYR A 4 -32.16 -63.11 39.88
CA TYR A 4 -31.37 -62.68 38.72
C TYR A 4 -30.13 -61.94 39.26
N THR A 5 -28.94 -62.41 38.92
CA THR A 5 -27.69 -61.68 39.20
C THR A 5 -27.37 -60.78 38.00
N LYS A 6 -27.47 -59.46 38.18
CA LYS A 6 -27.07 -58.46 37.19
C LYS A 6 -25.55 -58.34 37.18
N VAL A 7 -24.93 -58.52 36.01
CA VAL A 7 -23.54 -58.11 35.73
C VAL A 7 -23.57 -56.63 35.33
N ALA A 8 -22.88 -55.78 36.08
CA ALA A 8 -22.70 -54.37 35.75
C ALA A 8 -21.44 -54.21 34.88
N LEU A 9 -21.63 -53.76 33.64
CA LEU A 9 -20.55 -53.42 32.71
C LEU A 9 -20.23 -51.92 32.87
N LEU A 10 -19.07 -51.60 33.45
CA LEU A 10 -18.55 -50.23 33.54
C LEU A 10 -17.70 -49.94 32.30
N ILE A 11 -18.25 -49.19 31.36
CA ILE A 11 -17.50 -48.63 30.21
C ILE A 11 -17.00 -47.25 30.64
N GLY A 12 -15.70 -47.14 30.93
CA GLY A 12 -15.04 -45.86 31.14
C GLY A 12 -14.79 -45.15 29.81
N PHE A 13 -15.49 -44.05 29.55
CA PHE A 13 -15.17 -43.13 28.46
C PHE A 13 -14.02 -42.22 28.91
N SER A 14 -12.82 -42.44 28.38
CA SER A 14 -11.69 -41.55 28.58
C SER A 14 -11.84 -40.35 27.65
N MET A 15 -12.22 -39.21 28.21
CA MET A 15 -12.37 -37.94 27.48
C MET A 15 -10.98 -37.31 27.31
N THR A 16 -10.33 -37.56 26.17
CA THR A 16 -9.07 -36.92 25.81
C THR A 16 -9.34 -35.46 25.43
N ILE A 17 -9.05 -34.54 26.36
CA ILE A 17 -9.06 -33.11 26.10
C ILE A 17 -7.84 -32.79 25.22
N LEU A 18 -8.07 -32.55 23.94
CA LEU A 18 -7.07 -31.98 23.03
C LEU A 18 -6.88 -30.50 23.43
N PHE A 19 -5.85 -30.24 24.23
CA PHE A 19 -5.32 -28.89 24.37
C PHE A 19 -4.69 -28.48 23.03
N SER A 20 -5.42 -27.68 22.26
CA SER A 20 -4.85 -26.97 21.13
C SER A 20 -3.88 -25.93 21.70
N ALA A 21 -2.60 -26.27 21.77
CA ALA A 21 -1.56 -25.30 22.03
C ALA A 21 -1.60 -24.29 20.88
N LYS A 22 -2.15 -23.11 21.13
CA LYS A 22 -1.76 -21.94 20.34
C LYS A 22 -0.28 -21.79 20.57
N SER A 23 0.52 -22.13 19.57
CA SER A 23 1.89 -21.64 19.48
C SER A 23 1.78 -20.12 19.57
N ASP A 24 2.23 -19.54 20.67
CA ASP A 24 2.46 -18.10 20.74
C ASP A 24 3.45 -17.80 19.60
N ALA A 25 2.94 -17.17 18.53
CA ALA A 25 3.81 -16.61 17.54
C ALA A 25 4.60 -15.51 18.26
N ASP A 26 5.92 -15.56 18.15
CA ASP A 26 6.79 -14.52 18.68
C ASP A 26 6.41 -13.22 17.95
N GLU A 27 5.88 -12.25 18.70
CA GLU A 27 5.37 -10.97 18.19
C GLU A 27 6.02 -9.85 19.01
N SER A 28 6.49 -8.81 18.33
CA SER A 28 7.04 -7.61 18.98
C SER A 28 6.12 -6.43 18.74
N LYS A 29 5.67 -5.78 19.82
CA LYS A 29 4.74 -4.65 19.76
C LYS A 29 5.36 -3.38 20.33
N ILE A 30 5.23 -2.29 19.58
CA ILE A 30 5.61 -0.94 19.98
C ILE A 30 4.34 -0.10 20.08
N ASN A 31 4.18 0.59 21.20
CA ASN A 31 3.10 1.57 21.39
C ASN A 31 3.69 2.98 21.25
N PHE A 32 3.04 3.81 20.45
CA PHE A 32 3.46 5.19 20.24
C PHE A 32 2.71 6.15 21.17
N GLN A 33 3.28 7.34 21.39
CA GLN A 33 2.65 8.40 22.20
C GLN A 33 1.33 8.90 21.61
N SER A 34 1.18 8.81 20.29
CA SER A 34 -0.09 9.08 19.60
C SER A 34 -1.20 8.13 20.04
N GLY A 35 -0.84 6.97 20.62
CA GLY A 35 -1.71 5.86 21.06
C GLY A 35 -1.96 4.80 19.97
N SER A 36 -1.34 4.94 18.81
CA SER A 36 -1.23 3.89 17.80
C SER A 36 -0.18 2.84 18.19
N SER A 37 -0.08 1.76 17.41
CA SER A 37 0.95 0.75 17.62
C SER A 37 1.48 0.15 16.33
N LEU A 38 2.72 -0.33 16.38
CA LEU A 38 3.35 -1.14 15.34
C LEU A 38 3.61 -2.54 15.90
N VAL A 39 3.15 -3.57 15.19
CA VAL A 39 3.36 -4.97 15.56
C VAL A 39 4.20 -5.63 14.48
N PHE A 40 5.31 -6.25 14.87
CA PHE A 40 6.11 -7.12 14.03
C PHE A 40 5.77 -8.58 14.32
N SER A 41 5.59 -9.36 13.26
CA SER A 41 5.12 -10.74 13.34
C SER A 41 5.73 -11.63 12.27
N LEU A 42 5.48 -12.94 12.38
CA LEU A 42 5.97 -13.98 11.48
C LEU A 42 7.51 -14.00 11.40
N PRO A 43 8.19 -14.57 12.40
CA PRO A 43 9.65 -14.65 12.38
C PRO A 43 10.12 -15.48 11.18
N LEU A 44 11.34 -15.19 10.72
CA LEU A 44 12.02 -16.11 9.82
C LEU A 44 12.19 -17.47 10.53
N SER A 45 11.94 -18.55 9.79
CA SER A 45 12.21 -19.90 10.27
C SER A 45 13.71 -20.12 10.42
N LYS A 46 14.12 -21.10 11.23
CA LYS A 46 15.54 -21.42 11.46
C LYS A 46 16.34 -21.71 10.17
N SER A 47 15.68 -22.16 9.10
CA SER A 47 16.31 -22.33 7.79
C SER A 47 16.48 -21.01 7.04
N GLU A 48 15.47 -20.13 7.11
CA GLU A 48 15.53 -18.79 6.48
C GLU A 48 16.56 -17.92 7.22
N GLU A 49 16.61 -17.95 8.55
CA GLU A 49 17.55 -17.17 9.37
C GLU A 49 19.02 -17.48 9.07
N LYS A 50 19.33 -18.75 8.75
CA LYS A 50 20.70 -19.15 8.37
C LYS A 50 21.18 -18.52 7.07
N ILE A 51 20.24 -18.16 6.20
CA ILE A 51 20.53 -17.62 4.86
C ILE A 51 20.50 -16.10 4.92
N PHE A 52 19.46 -15.55 5.54
CA PHE A 52 19.12 -14.13 5.39
C PHE A 52 19.31 -13.30 6.67
N GLY A 53 19.72 -13.93 7.78
CA GLY A 53 19.72 -13.32 9.09
C GLY A 53 18.33 -13.35 9.73
N SER A 54 18.25 -12.86 10.96
CA SER A 54 17.02 -12.93 11.74
C SER A 54 16.16 -11.67 11.60
N GLY A 55 14.85 -11.82 11.77
CA GLY A 55 13.91 -10.70 11.67
C GLY A 55 12.47 -11.18 11.51
N TRP A 56 11.61 -10.23 11.18
CA TRP A 56 10.17 -10.44 10.96
C TRP A 56 9.82 -10.30 9.48
N LYS A 57 8.85 -11.08 9.03
CA LYS A 57 8.34 -11.00 7.65
C LYS A 57 7.21 -9.99 7.51
N GLU A 58 6.56 -9.63 8.60
CA GLU A 58 5.41 -8.74 8.60
C GLU A 58 5.54 -7.63 9.63
N ALA A 59 5.01 -6.46 9.29
CA ALA A 59 4.75 -5.39 10.23
C ALA A 59 3.37 -4.78 9.95
N VAL A 60 2.58 -4.59 11.01
CA VAL A 60 1.23 -4.04 10.93
C VAL A 60 1.12 -2.80 11.81
N PHE A 61 0.78 -1.68 11.20
CA PHE A 61 0.42 -0.47 11.91
C PHE A 61 -1.07 -0.52 12.29
N SER A 62 -1.37 -0.17 13.53
CA SER A 62 -2.75 0.00 14.03
C SER A 62 -2.95 1.42 14.52
N ASP A 63 -3.90 2.14 13.94
CA ASP A 63 -4.25 3.47 14.40
C ASP A 63 -5.09 3.46 15.69
N LEU A 64 -5.42 4.64 16.20
CA LEU A 64 -6.23 4.82 17.42
C LEU A 64 -7.64 4.23 17.34
N SER A 65 -8.18 4.10 16.13
CA SER A 65 -9.48 3.49 15.89
C SER A 65 -9.42 1.96 15.83
N GLY A 66 -8.21 1.39 15.91
CA GLY A 66 -7.95 -0.04 15.73
C GLY A 66 -7.93 -0.46 14.26
N LYS A 67 -7.96 0.48 13.31
CA LYS A 67 -7.79 0.17 11.88
C LYS A 67 -6.35 -0.24 11.65
N GLN A 68 -6.19 -1.38 10.99
CA GLN A 68 -4.90 -1.98 10.70
C GLN A 68 -4.50 -1.80 9.24
N VAL A 69 -3.21 -1.54 9.02
CA VAL A 69 -2.58 -1.46 7.69
C VAL A 69 -1.26 -2.22 7.77
N ALA A 70 -1.09 -3.22 6.92
CA ALA A 70 0.19 -3.89 6.74
C ALA A 70 1.18 -2.93 6.06
N LEU A 71 2.37 -2.78 6.65
CA LEU A 71 3.45 -2.02 6.04
C LEU A 71 4.14 -2.88 4.99
N PHE A 72 4.49 -2.28 3.84
CA PHE A 72 5.17 -2.96 2.73
C PHE A 72 4.46 -4.24 2.27
N HIS A 73 3.22 -4.11 1.79
CA HIS A 73 2.42 -5.24 1.29
C HIS A 73 3.07 -5.99 0.10
N MET A 74 4.13 -5.44 -0.48
CA MET A 74 4.83 -6.02 -1.63
C MET A 74 6.17 -6.58 -1.17
N GLY A 75 6.37 -7.87 -1.42
CA GLY A 75 7.57 -8.58 -1.01
C GLY A 75 7.32 -9.62 0.05
N ASN A 76 6.21 -10.39 -0.10
CA ASN A 76 6.04 -11.64 0.62
C ASN A 76 7.34 -12.41 0.58
N PHE A 77 7.88 -12.65 1.76
CA PHE A 77 9.14 -13.35 1.90
C PHE A 77 9.04 -14.73 1.24
N SER A 78 10.02 -15.07 0.43
CA SER A 78 10.07 -16.33 -0.30
C SER A 78 11.44 -16.99 -0.14
N SER A 79 11.59 -18.19 -0.68
CA SER A 79 12.89 -18.86 -0.74
C SER A 79 13.95 -18.08 -1.54
N ALA A 80 13.53 -17.14 -2.41
CA ALA A 80 14.43 -16.28 -3.16
C ALA A 80 14.84 -15.00 -2.41
N GLY A 81 14.28 -14.77 -1.21
CA GLY A 81 14.43 -13.54 -0.43
C GLY A 81 13.13 -12.73 -0.37
N GLY A 82 13.24 -11.50 0.14
CA GLY A 82 12.12 -10.59 0.39
C GLY A 82 12.51 -9.43 1.28
N LEU A 83 11.50 -8.78 1.86
CA LEU A 83 11.69 -7.74 2.87
C LEU A 83 11.70 -8.38 4.27
N ILE A 84 12.67 -7.98 5.10
CA ILE A 84 12.80 -8.39 6.49
C ILE A 84 12.79 -7.14 7.36
N PHE A 85 11.96 -7.11 8.39
CA PHE A 85 12.06 -6.11 9.45
C PHE A 85 13.11 -6.58 10.46
N ASP A 86 14.16 -5.77 10.62
CA ASP A 86 15.32 -6.11 11.43
C ASP A 86 14.93 -6.20 12.91
N LYS A 87 15.18 -7.35 13.54
CA LYS A 87 14.88 -7.56 14.95
C LYS A 87 15.91 -6.92 15.89
N ASP A 88 17.14 -6.72 15.41
CA ASP A 88 18.25 -6.26 16.25
C ASP A 88 18.25 -4.73 16.35
N TYR A 89 17.42 -4.06 15.55
CA TYR A 89 17.24 -2.62 15.55
C TYR A 89 15.87 -2.22 16.10
N SER A 90 15.86 -1.69 17.33
CA SER A 90 14.65 -1.06 17.87
C SER A 90 14.37 0.25 17.13
N PRO A 91 13.11 0.53 16.75
CA PRO A 91 12.79 1.77 16.07
C PRO A 91 13.18 3.01 16.88
N ALA A 92 13.90 3.94 16.26
CA ALA A 92 14.24 5.23 16.84
C ALA A 92 13.02 6.15 16.76
N ILE A 93 12.42 6.45 17.90
CA ILE A 93 11.23 7.30 18.01
C ILE A 93 11.68 8.73 18.28
N SER A 94 11.13 9.68 17.51
CA SER A 94 11.47 11.09 17.66
C SER A 94 11.05 11.61 19.04
N PRO A 95 11.70 12.63 19.63
CA PRO A 95 11.35 13.16 20.94
C PRO A 95 9.89 13.61 21.06
N SER A 96 9.29 14.14 19.98
CA SER A 96 7.86 14.48 19.96
C SER A 96 6.92 13.28 19.81
N GLY A 97 7.46 12.10 19.53
CA GLY A 97 6.71 10.88 19.23
C GLY A 97 6.08 10.85 17.84
N LYS A 98 6.27 11.87 16.99
CA LYS A 98 5.63 11.99 15.66
C LYS A 98 6.19 11.00 14.64
N TYR A 99 7.47 10.68 14.72
CA TYR A 99 8.14 9.84 13.76
C TYR A 99 8.79 8.63 14.42
N ALA A 100 8.80 7.51 13.71
CA ALA A 100 9.58 6.33 14.07
C ALA A 100 10.41 5.88 12.87
N VAL A 101 11.72 5.74 13.07
CA VAL A 101 12.65 5.21 12.08
C VAL A 101 12.95 3.77 12.43
N PHE A 102 12.75 2.85 11.51
CA PHE A 102 13.06 1.43 11.74
C PHE A 102 13.89 0.88 10.58
N SER A 103 14.57 -0.24 10.81
CA SER A 103 15.45 -0.86 9.81
C SER A 103 14.71 -1.98 9.07
N VAL A 104 14.82 -1.96 7.74
CA VAL A 104 14.38 -3.06 6.90
C VAL A 104 15.51 -3.51 5.98
N LEU A 105 15.62 -4.82 5.77
CA LEU A 105 16.55 -5.43 4.85
C LEU A 105 15.76 -5.93 3.64
N ARG A 106 16.12 -5.46 2.45
CA ARG A 106 15.72 -6.14 1.20
C ARG A 106 16.80 -7.12 0.85
N THR A 107 16.47 -8.41 0.90
CA THR A 107 17.41 -9.49 0.63
C THR A 107 16.97 -10.33 -0.57
N GLY A 108 17.94 -10.86 -1.30
CA GLY A 108 17.72 -11.76 -2.41
C GLY A 108 18.94 -12.61 -2.70
N ILE A 109 18.73 -13.65 -3.51
CA ILE A 109 19.82 -14.49 -4.02
C ILE A 109 20.20 -13.96 -5.41
N VAL A 110 21.47 -13.60 -5.59
CA VAL A 110 21.99 -13.15 -6.88
C VAL A 110 22.50 -14.36 -7.66
N ASP A 111 21.99 -14.54 -8.88
CA ASP A 111 22.52 -15.52 -9.82
C ASP A 111 23.91 -15.04 -10.30
N PRO A 112 24.97 -15.80 -10.03
CA PRO A 112 26.33 -15.39 -10.32
C PRO A 112 26.71 -15.62 -11.80
N GLY A 113 25.80 -16.14 -12.63
CA GLY A 113 26.11 -16.57 -13.99
C GLY A 113 26.84 -17.93 -14.05
N PRO A 114 27.36 -18.32 -15.23
CA PRO A 114 27.76 -19.71 -15.51
C PRO A 114 28.91 -20.29 -14.66
N SER A 115 29.62 -19.46 -13.89
CA SER A 115 30.89 -19.85 -13.26
C SER A 115 31.03 -19.43 -11.80
N GLY A 116 29.96 -18.96 -11.14
CA GLY A 116 30.04 -18.58 -9.74
C GLY A 116 29.05 -19.33 -8.84
N ASN A 117 29.18 -19.08 -7.54
CA ASN A 117 28.24 -19.59 -6.53
C ASN A 117 27.18 -18.54 -6.25
N ALA A 118 25.94 -18.97 -6.04
CA ALA A 118 24.86 -18.05 -5.67
C ALA A 118 25.19 -17.36 -4.34
N GLU A 119 25.06 -16.04 -4.33
CA GLU A 119 25.37 -15.21 -3.16
C GLU A 119 24.11 -14.52 -2.66
N VAL A 120 23.97 -14.49 -1.33
CA VAL A 120 22.94 -13.69 -0.68
C VAL A 120 23.38 -12.24 -0.74
N SER A 121 22.57 -11.41 -1.36
CA SER A 121 22.73 -9.97 -1.35
C SER A 121 21.66 -9.34 -0.47
N SER A 122 22.03 -8.31 0.27
CA SER A 122 21.12 -7.57 1.14
C SER A 122 21.42 -6.09 1.08
N ARG A 123 20.35 -5.28 1.04
CA ARG A 123 20.45 -3.83 1.17
C ARG A 123 19.57 -3.34 2.31
N GLN A 124 20.16 -2.55 3.19
CA GLN A 124 19.47 -1.92 4.29
C GLN A 124 18.78 -0.62 3.85
N TYR A 125 17.57 -0.44 4.35
CA TYR A 125 16.80 0.78 4.25
C TYR A 125 16.29 1.19 5.65
N CYS A 126 16.05 2.48 5.84
CA CYS A 126 15.49 3.03 7.07
C CYS A 126 14.23 3.85 6.76
N PRO A 127 13.06 3.20 6.63
CA PRO A 127 11.79 3.90 6.50
C PRO A 127 11.46 4.77 7.71
N VAL A 128 10.78 5.87 7.40
CA VAL A 128 10.26 6.81 8.41
C VAL A 128 8.75 6.72 8.45
N LEU A 129 8.22 6.28 9.58
CA LEU A 129 6.79 6.20 9.85
C LEU A 129 6.30 7.45 10.55
N ASP A 130 5.26 8.09 10.02
CA ASP A 130 4.40 8.99 10.79
C ASP A 130 3.52 8.16 11.73
N THR A 131 3.74 8.31 13.03
CA THR A 131 3.11 7.47 14.07
C THR A 131 1.63 7.76 14.27
N THR A 132 1.10 8.85 13.70
CA THR A 132 -0.31 9.20 13.83
C THR A 132 -1.13 8.58 12.72
N SER A 133 -0.65 8.69 11.48
CA SER A 133 -1.33 8.24 10.27
C SER A 133 -0.95 6.82 9.85
N GLY A 134 0.25 6.37 10.18
CA GLY A 134 0.83 5.14 9.65
C GLY A 134 1.48 5.31 8.27
N CYS A 135 1.62 6.55 7.78
CA CYS A 135 2.27 6.83 6.50
C CYS A 135 3.78 6.59 6.61
N ILE A 136 4.35 5.84 5.67
CA ILE A 136 5.80 5.84 5.46
C ILE A 136 6.13 7.04 4.57
N VAL A 137 6.75 8.06 5.14
CA VAL A 137 7.01 9.34 4.46
C VAL A 137 8.24 9.27 3.55
N SER A 138 9.23 8.46 3.92
CA SER A 138 10.47 8.28 3.17
C SER A 138 11.04 6.89 3.40
N MET A 139 11.95 6.45 2.52
CA MET A 139 12.66 5.18 2.65
C MET A 139 14.13 5.36 2.27
N GLN A 140 14.91 5.78 3.26
CA GLN A 140 16.31 6.13 3.08
C GLN A 140 17.24 4.91 3.07
N THR A 141 18.49 5.08 2.63
CA THR A 141 19.54 4.03 2.59
C THR A 141 20.93 4.66 2.74
N GLY A 142 21.94 3.88 3.13
CA GLY A 142 23.32 4.37 3.27
C GLY A 142 23.56 5.16 4.56
N GLU A 143 24.45 6.15 4.51
CA GLU A 143 24.95 6.88 5.70
C GLU A 143 23.84 7.52 6.54
N ILE A 144 22.78 8.00 5.90
CA ILE A 144 21.63 8.61 6.58
C ILE A 144 20.92 7.65 7.53
N CYS A 145 20.96 6.33 7.27
CA CYS A 145 20.39 5.33 8.17
C CYS A 145 21.22 5.10 9.44
N GLY A 146 22.49 5.56 9.47
CA GLY A 146 23.36 5.51 10.65
C GLY A 146 23.20 6.72 11.59
N GLY A 147 22.16 7.53 11.38
CA GLY A 147 21.83 8.65 12.24
C GLY A 147 20.95 8.29 13.43
N ASP A 148 20.64 9.30 14.24
CA ASP A 148 19.71 9.24 15.35
C ASP A 148 19.07 10.62 15.59
N TRP A 149 17.99 10.65 16.36
CA TRP A 149 17.35 11.88 16.79
C TRP A 149 18.24 12.66 17.77
N ALA A 150 18.40 13.97 17.54
CA ALA A 150 19.04 14.85 18.50
C ALA A 150 18.16 14.90 19.76
N GLY A 151 18.69 14.45 20.90
CA GLY A 151 17.87 13.91 22.01
C GLY A 151 16.65 14.71 22.52
N ASN A 152 16.51 16.01 22.26
CA ASN A 152 15.33 16.81 22.65
C ASN A 152 14.57 17.47 21.48
N THR A 153 14.99 17.28 20.23
CA THR A 153 14.33 17.84 19.04
C THR A 153 14.08 16.74 18.01
N ASP A 154 13.10 16.94 17.13
CA ASP A 154 12.87 16.05 15.98
C ASP A 154 13.92 16.31 14.86
N GLU A 155 15.19 16.46 15.24
CA GLU A 155 16.29 16.68 14.32
C GLU A 155 17.03 15.36 14.10
N TRP A 156 17.17 14.91 12.85
CA TRP A 156 17.92 13.69 12.51
C TRP A 156 19.37 14.03 12.22
N THR A 157 20.29 13.45 13.00
CA THR A 157 21.73 13.74 12.89
C THR A 157 22.52 12.48 12.58
N ILE A 158 23.46 12.56 11.64
CA ILE A 158 24.33 11.42 11.30
C ILE A 158 25.54 11.38 12.24
N THR A 159 25.78 10.21 12.82
CA THR A 159 26.91 9.96 13.74
C THR A 159 28.24 10.32 13.07
N GLY A 160 29.07 11.09 13.76
CA GLY A 160 30.41 11.48 13.30
C GLY A 160 30.53 12.87 12.69
N ASN A 161 29.46 13.40 12.08
CA ASN A 161 29.55 14.69 11.37
C ASN A 161 28.61 15.81 11.88
N LYS A 162 27.65 15.52 12.79
CA LYS A 162 26.67 16.51 13.33
C LYS A 162 25.98 17.36 12.24
N TYR A 163 25.80 16.82 11.04
CA TYR A 163 25.03 17.48 10.00
C TYR A 163 23.54 17.20 10.23
N ASP A 164 22.75 18.26 10.32
CA ASP A 164 21.30 18.19 10.25
C ASP A 164 20.89 17.54 8.92
N SER A 165 20.37 16.32 9.01
CA SER A 165 19.88 15.52 7.89
C SER A 165 18.35 15.36 7.96
N THR A 166 17.68 16.13 8.80
CA THR A 166 16.24 16.06 9.05
C THR A 166 15.44 16.23 7.77
N SER A 167 15.81 17.20 6.93
CA SER A 167 15.12 17.43 5.67
C SER A 167 15.26 16.25 4.71
N ALA A 168 16.40 15.58 4.66
CA ALA A 168 16.54 14.38 3.86
C ALA A 168 15.71 13.23 4.45
N MET A 169 15.77 13.05 5.77
CA MET A 169 15.06 11.97 6.45
C MET A 169 13.54 12.10 6.37
N LEU A 170 13.00 13.32 6.50
CA LEU A 170 11.55 13.55 6.62
C LEU A 170 10.87 14.03 5.33
N LYS A 171 11.63 14.35 4.28
CA LYS A 171 11.02 14.80 3.01
C LYS A 171 10.24 13.65 2.40
N TYR A 172 8.99 13.92 2.04
CA TYR A 172 8.17 12.99 1.30
C TYR A 172 8.81 12.65 -0.06
N GLU A 173 9.15 11.38 -0.27
CA GLU A 173 9.91 10.93 -1.47
C GLU A 173 9.01 10.34 -2.57
N PHE A 174 7.74 10.12 -2.27
CA PHE A 174 6.82 9.42 -3.15
C PHE A 174 6.02 10.40 -4.04
N ASN A 175 5.44 9.88 -5.11
CA ASN A 175 4.59 10.62 -6.01
C ASN A 175 3.15 10.67 -5.47
N HIS A 176 2.56 11.87 -5.51
CA HIS A 176 1.13 12.01 -5.33
C HIS A 176 0.36 11.28 -6.42
N VAL A 177 -0.80 10.70 -6.07
CA VAL A 177 -1.53 9.75 -6.93
C VAL A 177 -1.93 10.34 -8.28
N ASN A 178 -2.31 11.63 -8.32
CA ASN A 178 -2.64 12.33 -9.56
C ASN A 178 -1.40 12.44 -10.49
N ASN A 179 -0.22 12.65 -9.92
CA ASN A 179 1.03 12.71 -10.68
C ASN A 179 1.45 11.31 -11.13
N LEU A 180 1.35 10.32 -10.25
CA LEU A 180 1.67 8.93 -10.57
C LEU A 180 0.81 8.40 -11.73
N TRP A 181 -0.50 8.63 -11.68
CA TRP A 181 -1.39 8.28 -12.80
C TRP A 181 -0.97 8.97 -14.10
N ARG A 182 -0.62 10.26 -14.05
CA ARG A 182 -0.14 10.99 -15.23
C ARG A 182 1.17 10.42 -15.78
N GLN A 183 2.13 10.10 -14.91
CA GLN A 183 3.41 9.50 -15.30
C GLN A 183 3.20 8.13 -15.94
N TYR A 184 2.32 7.31 -15.37
CA TYR A 184 1.92 6.04 -15.97
C TYR A 184 1.32 6.24 -17.38
N MET A 185 0.36 7.16 -17.53
CA MET A 185 -0.24 7.46 -18.83
C MET A 185 0.78 7.96 -19.85
N GLN A 186 1.75 8.78 -19.41
CA GLN A 186 2.87 9.22 -20.25
C GLN A 186 3.79 8.06 -20.65
N SER A 187 4.04 7.13 -19.73
CA SER A 187 4.87 5.96 -19.96
C SER A 187 4.23 5.00 -20.95
N VAL A 188 2.94 4.66 -20.80
CA VAL A 188 2.23 3.76 -21.73
C VAL A 188 2.21 4.31 -23.16
N ALA A 189 2.18 5.64 -23.33
CA ALA A 189 2.24 6.26 -24.65
C ALA A 189 3.61 6.07 -25.35
N ILE A 190 4.66 5.76 -24.60
CA ILE A 190 6.03 5.54 -25.11
C ILE A 190 6.37 4.04 -25.13
N THR A 191 6.02 3.35 -24.05
CA THR A 191 6.31 1.95 -23.78
C THR A 191 5.00 1.25 -23.39
N PRO A 192 4.28 0.64 -24.35
CA PRO A 192 2.97 0.05 -24.10
C PRO A 192 2.95 -1.12 -23.09
N SER A 193 4.11 -1.66 -22.74
CA SER A 193 4.26 -2.72 -21.73
C SER A 193 4.37 -2.21 -20.30
N SER A 194 4.48 -0.90 -20.08
CA SER A 194 4.51 -0.32 -18.72
C SER A 194 3.24 -0.67 -17.96
N THR A 195 3.40 -1.12 -16.72
CA THR A 195 2.27 -1.50 -15.84
C THR A 195 2.05 -0.42 -14.80
N ILE A 196 0.81 -0.16 -14.37
CA ILE A 196 0.57 0.76 -13.23
C ILE A 196 1.16 0.16 -11.96
N LYS A 197 1.22 -1.18 -11.89
CA LYS A 197 1.84 -1.90 -10.79
C LYS A 197 3.26 -1.41 -10.53
N ASP A 198 4.14 -1.35 -11.54
CA ASP A 198 5.54 -0.90 -11.36
C ASP A 198 5.62 0.50 -10.68
N PHE A 199 4.77 1.44 -11.10
CA PHE A 199 4.71 2.78 -10.49
C PHE A 199 4.20 2.73 -9.05
N VAL A 200 3.16 1.93 -8.79
CA VAL A 200 2.68 1.68 -7.42
C VAL A 200 3.79 1.04 -6.58
N GLU A 201 4.63 0.20 -7.20
CA GLU A 201 5.69 -0.50 -6.49
C GLU A 201 6.77 0.46 -5.96
N ASP A 202 7.18 1.41 -6.81
CA ASP A 202 8.13 2.48 -6.48
C ASP A 202 7.61 3.43 -5.38
N ASN A 203 6.32 3.36 -5.06
CA ASN A 203 5.65 4.18 -4.05
C ASN A 203 5.24 3.38 -2.79
N LEU A 204 5.90 2.24 -2.57
CA LEU A 204 5.69 1.31 -1.45
C LEU A 204 4.31 0.66 -1.41
N GLY A 205 3.64 0.58 -2.56
CA GLY A 205 2.37 -0.10 -2.71
C GLY A 205 1.17 0.80 -2.41
N ILE A 206 -0.01 0.33 -2.83
CA ILE A 206 -1.24 1.14 -2.77
C ILE A 206 -1.66 1.47 -1.34
N ALA A 207 -1.34 0.60 -0.39
CA ALA A 207 -1.67 0.78 1.01
C ALA A 207 -0.94 1.97 1.63
N ASN A 208 0.37 2.13 1.34
CA ASN A 208 1.13 3.29 1.78
C ASN A 208 0.61 4.56 1.11
N MET A 209 0.41 4.52 -0.21
CA MET A 209 -0.12 5.66 -0.96
C MET A 209 -1.44 6.20 -0.37
N MET A 210 -2.42 5.33 -0.10
CA MET A 210 -3.71 5.75 0.46
C MET A 210 -3.66 6.10 1.95
N THR A 211 -2.57 5.76 2.64
CA THR A 211 -2.34 6.16 4.03
C THR A 211 -1.70 7.54 4.09
N CYS A 212 -0.71 7.79 3.23
CA CYS A 212 -0.02 9.07 3.09
C CYS A 212 -0.86 10.14 2.38
N GLU A 213 -1.66 9.74 1.39
CA GLU A 213 -2.55 10.60 0.63
C GLU A 213 -3.99 10.04 0.66
N PRO A 214 -4.71 10.13 1.79
CA PRO A 214 -6.06 9.61 1.89
C PRO A 214 -6.99 10.13 0.79
N PRO A 215 -8.01 9.36 0.39
CA PRO A 215 -8.97 9.79 -0.61
C PRO A 215 -9.63 11.14 -0.29
N SER A 216 -9.54 12.08 -1.21
CA SER A 216 -10.09 13.42 -1.15
C SER A 216 -10.89 13.75 -2.42
N VAL A 217 -11.55 14.91 -2.43
CA VAL A 217 -12.24 15.38 -3.65
C VAL A 217 -11.27 15.71 -4.77
N GLU A 218 -9.97 15.83 -4.54
CA GLU A 218 -8.99 16.20 -5.56
C GLU A 218 -8.34 14.97 -6.22
N ASN A 219 -8.29 13.83 -5.51
CA ASN A 219 -7.48 12.68 -5.90
C ASN A 219 -8.27 11.37 -6.08
N ARG A 220 -9.54 11.34 -5.63
CA ARG A 220 -10.42 10.16 -5.76
C ARG A 220 -10.56 9.68 -7.19
N GLY A 221 -10.62 10.60 -8.15
CA GLY A 221 -10.64 10.27 -9.58
C GLY A 221 -9.44 9.41 -10.00
N ALA A 222 -8.22 9.78 -9.60
CA ALA A 222 -7.03 9.00 -9.92
C ALA A 222 -7.03 7.62 -9.24
N TYR A 223 -7.44 7.53 -7.97
CA TYR A 223 -7.58 6.23 -7.30
C TYR A 223 -8.55 5.29 -8.04
N LEU A 224 -9.69 5.80 -8.52
CA LEU A 224 -10.64 5.00 -9.29
C LEU A 224 -10.03 4.50 -10.61
N LEU A 225 -9.28 5.35 -11.31
CA LEU A 225 -8.61 4.96 -12.57
C LEU A 225 -7.51 3.93 -12.32
N MET A 226 -6.69 4.13 -11.29
CA MET A 226 -5.67 3.16 -10.88
C MET A 226 -6.28 1.81 -10.52
N ALA A 227 -7.35 1.78 -9.72
CA ALA A 227 -8.04 0.53 -9.38
C ALA A 227 -8.52 -0.21 -10.63
N GLY A 228 -9.13 0.51 -11.57
CA GLY A 228 -9.56 -0.07 -12.85
C GLY A 228 -8.41 -0.62 -13.70
N GLN A 229 -7.24 0.03 -13.67
CA GLN A 229 -6.05 -0.44 -14.38
C GLN A 229 -5.36 -1.62 -13.68
N LEU A 230 -5.27 -1.61 -12.34
CA LEU A 230 -4.78 -2.74 -11.55
C LEU A 230 -5.57 -4.02 -11.84
N ARG A 231 -6.91 -3.93 -11.92
CA ARG A 231 -7.75 -5.07 -12.33
C ARG A 231 -7.43 -5.58 -13.73
N LYS A 232 -7.19 -4.67 -14.68
CA LYS A 232 -6.83 -5.02 -16.07
C LYS A 232 -5.49 -5.76 -16.13
N GLU A 233 -4.57 -5.41 -15.23
CA GLU A 233 -3.25 -6.03 -15.07
C GLU A 233 -3.27 -7.29 -14.20
N GLY A 234 -4.43 -7.65 -13.64
CA GLY A 234 -4.60 -8.85 -12.80
C GLY A 234 -4.30 -8.64 -11.31
N ASP A 235 -3.97 -7.42 -10.89
CA ASP A 235 -3.79 -7.08 -9.48
C ASP A 235 -5.12 -6.77 -8.79
N PHE A 236 -5.88 -7.84 -8.52
CA PHE A 236 -7.18 -7.73 -7.87
C PHE A 236 -7.09 -7.35 -6.40
N ALA A 237 -5.97 -7.66 -5.73
CA ALA A 237 -5.82 -7.39 -4.30
C ALA A 237 -5.75 -5.88 -4.05
N ASP A 238 -4.86 -5.19 -4.75
CA ASP A 238 -4.71 -3.74 -4.61
C ASP A 238 -5.93 -2.99 -5.17
N ALA A 239 -6.51 -3.45 -6.27
CA ALA A 239 -7.74 -2.85 -6.79
C ALA A 239 -8.91 -2.94 -5.80
N ASN A 240 -9.13 -4.11 -5.18
CA ASN A 240 -10.18 -4.29 -4.18
C ASN A 240 -9.91 -3.45 -2.91
N PHE A 241 -8.64 -3.31 -2.52
CA PHE A 241 -8.26 -2.45 -1.40
C PHE A 241 -8.68 -1.00 -1.65
N VAL A 242 -8.37 -0.46 -2.84
CA VAL A 242 -8.75 0.90 -3.23
C VAL A 242 -10.26 1.06 -3.22
N GLU A 243 -11.00 0.20 -3.92
CA GLU A 243 -12.45 0.31 -4.04
C GLU A 243 -13.16 0.23 -2.68
N LYS A 244 -12.71 -0.67 -1.80
CA LYS A 244 -13.23 -0.79 -0.43
C LYS A 244 -13.00 0.50 0.36
N ARG A 245 -11.80 1.07 0.25
CA ARG A 245 -11.44 2.30 0.97
C ARG A 245 -12.25 3.50 0.45
N LEU A 246 -12.38 3.62 -0.88
CA LEU A 246 -13.20 4.63 -1.52
C LEU A 246 -14.69 4.52 -1.16
N GLY A 247 -15.22 3.30 -0.96
CA GLY A 247 -16.59 3.07 -0.50
C GLY A 247 -16.81 3.38 0.98
N SER A 248 -15.79 3.18 1.81
CA SER A 248 -15.83 3.49 3.25
C SER A 248 -15.79 5.01 3.51
N ASP A 249 -15.12 5.77 2.66
CA ASP A 249 -15.03 7.24 2.75
C ASP A 249 -16.22 7.98 2.08
N SER A 250 -17.37 7.32 1.94
CA SER A 250 -18.57 7.78 1.19
C SER A 250 -19.37 8.91 1.87
N GLY A 251 -18.68 9.87 2.49
CA GLY A 251 -19.20 11.23 2.56
C GLY A 251 -19.15 11.83 1.16
N ASN A 252 -20.13 11.50 0.30
CA ASN A 252 -20.36 11.90 -1.10
C ASN A 252 -19.59 13.16 -1.57
N LYS A 253 -18.28 13.01 -1.77
CA LYS A 253 -17.36 14.10 -2.08
C LYS A 253 -16.91 13.92 -3.53
N SER A 254 -17.64 14.59 -4.41
CA SER A 254 -17.49 14.54 -5.86
C SER A 254 -16.24 15.30 -6.32
N THR A 255 -15.31 14.61 -6.98
CA THR A 255 -14.17 15.22 -7.67
C THR A 255 -14.60 15.73 -9.04
N TYR A 256 -14.58 17.04 -9.25
CA TYR A 256 -14.79 17.62 -10.57
C TYR A 256 -13.47 17.74 -11.33
N VAL A 257 -13.43 17.24 -12.56
CA VAL A 257 -12.32 17.33 -13.49
C VAL A 257 -12.79 18.05 -14.75
N ALA A 258 -11.95 18.91 -15.31
CA ALA A 258 -12.27 19.63 -16.54
C ALA A 258 -12.04 18.77 -17.80
N ILE A 259 -12.94 18.90 -18.77
CA ILE A 259 -12.70 18.49 -20.15
C ILE A 259 -11.58 19.37 -20.74
N SER A 260 -10.59 18.71 -21.33
CA SER A 260 -9.33 19.34 -21.74
C SER A 260 -9.18 19.50 -23.25
N VAL A 261 -10.11 18.95 -24.03
CA VAL A 261 -10.18 19.02 -25.49
C VAL A 261 -11.37 19.87 -25.92
N ASP A 262 -11.32 20.44 -27.12
CA ASP A 262 -12.39 21.31 -27.63
C ASP A 262 -13.75 20.61 -27.70
N ARG A 263 -13.73 19.29 -27.96
CA ARG A 263 -14.93 18.47 -28.00
C ARG A 263 -14.64 17.01 -27.61
N SER A 264 -15.17 16.57 -26.47
CA SER A 264 -15.14 15.18 -26.03
C SER A 264 -16.45 14.47 -26.36
N ARG A 265 -16.39 13.31 -27.01
CA ARG A 265 -17.59 12.53 -27.36
C ARG A 265 -18.03 11.67 -26.19
N LEU A 266 -19.34 11.52 -26.01
CA LEU A 266 -19.91 10.64 -24.98
C LEU A 266 -20.32 9.29 -25.57
N TYR A 267 -20.10 8.23 -24.79
CA TYR A 267 -20.33 6.83 -25.18
C TYR A 267 -21.25 6.13 -24.16
N GLU A 268 -22.03 5.16 -24.64
CA GLU A 268 -22.87 4.32 -23.75
C GLU A 268 -22.04 3.30 -22.97
N ASN A 269 -21.00 2.76 -23.59
CA ASN A 269 -20.09 1.77 -23.05
C ASN A 269 -18.63 2.24 -23.26
N PRO A 270 -17.64 1.64 -22.58
CA PRO A 270 -16.22 1.90 -22.84
C PRO A 270 -15.76 1.22 -24.13
N ASP A 271 -16.38 1.62 -25.25
CA ASP A 271 -16.22 1.04 -26.59
C ASP A 271 -16.46 2.13 -27.64
N PRO A 272 -15.54 2.35 -28.60
CA PRO A 272 -15.72 3.33 -29.67
C PRO A 272 -17.00 3.12 -30.51
N ALA A 273 -17.49 1.89 -30.62
CA ALA A 273 -18.71 1.56 -31.36
C ALA A 273 -19.99 2.06 -30.67
N SER A 274 -19.93 2.32 -29.36
CA SER A 274 -21.07 2.78 -28.56
C SER A 274 -21.26 4.31 -28.53
N LYS A 275 -20.70 4.98 -29.54
CA LYS A 275 -20.69 6.44 -29.68
C LYS A 275 -22.10 7.02 -29.74
N THR A 276 -22.35 8.04 -28.92
CA THR A 276 -23.60 8.78 -28.94
C THR A 276 -23.50 10.07 -29.78
N LYS A 277 -24.63 10.75 -29.96
CA LYS A 277 -24.66 12.11 -30.54
C LYS A 277 -24.20 13.19 -29.56
N MET A 278 -24.12 12.88 -28.26
CA MET A 278 -23.78 13.84 -27.20
C MET A 278 -22.26 14.09 -27.15
N TYR A 279 -21.91 15.27 -26.65
CA TYR A 279 -20.53 15.68 -26.44
C TYR A 279 -20.45 16.71 -25.32
N LEU A 280 -19.27 16.85 -24.73
CA LEU A 280 -18.88 17.93 -23.84
C LEU A 280 -17.80 18.77 -24.51
N ILE A 281 -17.61 20.00 -24.05
CA ILE A 281 -16.64 20.95 -24.59
C ILE A 281 -15.58 21.30 -23.55
N LYS A 282 -14.46 21.86 -24.02
CA LYS A 282 -13.36 22.30 -23.16
C LYS A 282 -13.86 23.19 -22.02
N GLY A 283 -13.43 22.88 -20.80
CA GLY A 283 -13.81 23.61 -19.59
C GLY A 283 -15.06 23.08 -18.89
N ASP A 284 -15.85 22.20 -19.52
CA ASP A 284 -16.93 21.50 -18.82
C ASP A 284 -16.37 20.69 -17.64
N LEU A 285 -17.03 20.77 -16.50
CA LEU A 285 -16.65 20.04 -15.29
C LEU A 285 -17.47 18.76 -15.16
N VAL A 286 -16.79 17.63 -15.02
CA VAL A 286 -17.38 16.30 -14.87
C VAL A 286 -16.89 15.64 -13.61
N GLN A 287 -17.74 14.84 -12.98
CA GLN A 287 -17.31 13.98 -11.88
C GLN A 287 -16.80 12.65 -12.41
N VAL A 288 -15.60 12.24 -12.02
CA VAL A 288 -15.11 10.88 -12.29
C VAL A 288 -15.73 9.93 -11.27
N ILE A 289 -16.51 8.96 -11.76
CA ILE A 289 -17.20 7.97 -10.91
C ILE A 289 -16.68 6.55 -11.10
N GLY A 290 -15.83 6.33 -12.12
CA GLY A 290 -15.19 5.05 -12.38
C GLY A 290 -14.27 5.12 -13.59
N GLY A 291 -13.60 4.01 -13.87
CA GLY A 291 -12.75 3.84 -15.04
C GLY A 291 -12.68 2.39 -15.46
N ARG A 292 -12.34 2.17 -16.73
CA ARG A 292 -12.03 0.85 -17.26
C ARG A 292 -10.68 0.92 -17.95
N GLY A 293 -9.64 0.55 -17.21
CA GLY A 293 -8.25 0.72 -17.61
C GLY A 293 -7.88 2.18 -17.89
N ALA A 294 -6.77 2.35 -18.60
CA ALA A 294 -6.19 3.65 -18.99
C ALA A 294 -7.00 4.42 -20.05
N ASP A 295 -7.88 3.74 -20.81
CA ASP A 295 -8.45 4.31 -22.03
C ASP A 295 -9.81 4.99 -21.80
N TRP A 296 -10.55 4.54 -20.79
CA TRP A 296 -11.96 4.89 -20.61
C TRP A 296 -12.27 5.34 -19.20
N VAL A 297 -12.98 6.47 -19.12
CA VAL A 297 -13.42 7.07 -17.87
C VAL A 297 -14.93 7.14 -17.85
N GLN A 298 -15.53 6.67 -16.77
CA GLN A 298 -16.95 6.86 -16.53
C GLN A 298 -17.15 8.14 -15.74
N ILE A 299 -18.00 9.00 -16.28
CA ILE A 299 -18.26 10.31 -15.73
C ILE A 299 -19.74 10.49 -15.36
N GLU A 300 -19.97 11.37 -14.39
CA GLU A 300 -21.26 11.99 -14.13
C GLU A 300 -21.20 13.48 -14.45
N TYR A 301 -22.19 13.98 -15.20
CA TYR A 301 -22.27 15.37 -15.63
C TYR A 301 -23.64 15.95 -15.30
N LYS A 302 -23.68 17.13 -14.68
CA LYS A 302 -24.91 17.86 -14.40
C LYS A 302 -25.28 18.72 -15.59
N GLN A 303 -26.37 18.36 -16.26
CA GLN A 303 -26.90 19.13 -17.38
C GLN A 303 -27.48 20.47 -16.91
N SER A 304 -27.63 21.42 -17.84
CA SER A 304 -28.22 22.75 -17.57
C SER A 304 -29.65 22.68 -17.01
N ASN A 305 -30.40 21.63 -17.35
CA ASN A 305 -31.75 21.37 -16.83
C ASN A 305 -31.75 20.69 -15.43
N GLY A 306 -30.58 20.52 -14.81
CA GLY A 306 -30.41 19.89 -13.50
C GLY A 306 -30.38 18.36 -13.51
N LYS A 307 -30.62 17.69 -14.65
CA LYS A 307 -30.53 16.22 -14.73
C LYS A 307 -29.08 15.76 -14.70
N MET A 308 -28.83 14.67 -13.99
CA MET A 308 -27.52 14.01 -13.98
C MET A 308 -27.44 13.01 -15.13
N LEU A 309 -26.30 13.02 -15.81
CA LEU A 309 -26.00 12.16 -16.95
C LEU A 309 -24.77 11.32 -16.63
N THR A 310 -24.88 10.00 -16.74
CA THR A 310 -23.74 9.08 -16.64
C THR A 310 -23.34 8.59 -18.03
N LYS A 311 -22.08 8.80 -18.44
CA LYS A 311 -21.54 8.36 -19.74
C LYS A 311 -20.06 7.98 -19.64
N TRP A 312 -19.59 7.30 -20.67
CA TRP A 312 -18.17 7.03 -20.87
C TRP A 312 -17.55 8.08 -21.79
N ILE A 313 -16.30 8.44 -21.51
CA ILE A 313 -15.45 9.27 -22.35
C ILE A 313 -14.05 8.67 -22.45
N ALA A 314 -13.31 9.06 -23.47
CA ALA A 314 -11.91 8.69 -23.57
C ALA A 314 -11.08 9.42 -22.52
N CYS A 315 -10.16 8.72 -21.84
CA CYS A 315 -9.34 9.31 -20.76
C CYS A 315 -8.55 10.52 -21.26
N PHE A 316 -7.99 10.46 -22.47
CA PHE A 316 -7.22 11.56 -23.05
C PHE A 316 -8.02 12.87 -23.26
N ASP A 317 -9.36 12.82 -23.15
CA ASP A 317 -10.20 14.00 -23.25
C ASP A 317 -10.27 14.80 -21.93
N ILE A 318 -9.92 14.23 -20.78
CA ILE A 318 -9.94 14.91 -19.47
C ILE A 318 -8.57 15.35 -18.98
N ALA A 319 -8.55 16.45 -18.23
CA ALA A 319 -7.33 17.04 -17.69
C ALA A 319 -6.54 16.06 -16.81
N LEU A 320 -7.23 15.15 -16.11
CA LEU A 320 -6.59 14.15 -15.24
C LEU A 320 -5.67 13.18 -15.99
N CYS A 321 -5.97 12.86 -17.26
CA CYS A 321 -5.15 11.96 -18.07
C CYS A 321 -4.25 12.70 -19.07
N LYS A 322 -4.28 14.03 -19.09
CA LYS A 322 -3.43 14.82 -19.99
C LYS A 322 -2.00 14.95 -19.46
N LYS A 323 -1.08 15.06 -20.43
CA LYS A 323 0.34 15.33 -20.20
C LYS A 323 0.56 16.67 -19.51
#